data_AF-A0A934E1G2-F1
#
_entry.id   AF-A0A934E1G2-F1
#
_cell.length_a   1.000
_cell.length_b   1.000
_cell.length_c   1.000
_cell.angle_alpha   90.00
_cell.angle_beta   90.00
_cell.angle_gamma   90.00
#
_symmetry.space_group_name_H-M   'P 1'
#
loop_
_entity.id
_entity.type
_entity.pdbx_description
1 polymer ?
#
loop_
_entity_poly.entity_id
_entity_poly.type
_entity_poly.pdbx_seq_one_letter_code
_entity_poly.pdbx_strand_id
1 'polypeptide(L)'
;MTNPIRLVGSLVVLFSAFGLIACSSDEVSSDEAARRAYLGLDKSVSKALQLGFAGFNAASSANISPQTAAGDLSGTITITGQVDQGSSDNKGMRLKVGMVGYSDGRVILADEEESIAITYATDASTDLQPALTLSLRNIPSGTFTGTLAGKFSMTGDLSGAVELNLNLAGELEADTAGKVQRKAGTTTIRGTAISGDGTYQVDVKI
;
A
#
# COMPACT_ATOMS: atom_id res chain seq x y z
N MET A 1 -12.57 38.32 76.24
CA MET A 1 -11.85 38.83 75.06
C MET A 1 -11.99 37.77 73.98
N THR A 2 -12.64 37.93 72.83
CA THR A 2 -13.24 39.07 72.11
C THR A 2 -14.17 38.47 71.03
N ASN A 3 -15.25 39.19 70.72
CA ASN A 3 -16.40 38.98 69.80
C ASN A 3 -16.30 38.10 68.52
N PRO A 4 -17.44 37.53 68.06
CA PRO A 4 -17.66 37.09 66.68
C PRO A 4 -18.36 38.18 65.84
N ILE A 5 -18.00 38.35 64.56
CA ILE A 5 -18.74 39.19 63.60
C ILE A 5 -18.80 38.49 62.23
N ARG A 6 -20.01 38.24 61.74
CA ARG A 6 -20.32 37.99 60.32
C ARG A 6 -20.66 39.32 59.65
N LEU A 7 -20.17 39.58 58.45
CA LEU A 7 -20.77 40.56 57.55
C LEU A 7 -20.67 40.09 56.08
N VAL A 8 -21.81 40.16 55.41
CA VAL A 8 -22.03 39.92 53.97
C VAL A 8 -21.86 41.27 53.25
N GLY A 9 -21.32 41.28 52.02
CA GLY A 9 -21.37 42.47 51.15
C GLY A 9 -20.58 42.34 49.85
N SER A 10 -21.31 42.18 48.74
CA SER A 10 -20.83 42.12 47.34
C SER A 10 -20.08 43.37 46.86
N LEU A 11 -19.10 43.18 45.98
CA LEU A 11 -18.72 44.20 44.97
C LEU A 11 -18.31 43.52 43.66
N VAL A 12 -18.93 43.98 42.57
CA VAL A 12 -18.78 43.55 41.16
C VAL A 12 -17.51 44.16 40.55
N VAL A 13 -16.72 43.38 39.80
CA VAL A 13 -15.78 43.89 38.79
C VAL A 13 -15.93 43.10 37.50
N LEU A 14 -15.86 43.84 36.41
CA LEU A 14 -16.27 43.60 35.03
C LEU A 14 -15.05 43.22 34.14
N PHE A 15 -15.28 42.35 33.15
CA PHE A 15 -14.54 42.22 31.86
C PHE A 15 -13.05 41.82 31.83
N SER A 16 -12.73 40.69 31.17
CA SER A 16 -11.98 40.64 29.89
C SER A 16 -11.49 39.23 29.53
N ALA A 17 -11.54 38.94 28.23
CA ALA A 17 -11.20 37.70 27.54
C ALA A 17 -9.72 37.28 27.62
N PHE A 18 -9.46 36.00 27.32
CA PHE A 18 -8.26 35.28 26.84
C PHE A 18 -8.37 33.86 27.44
N GLY A 19 -8.65 32.78 26.71
CA GLY A 19 -7.95 32.29 25.52
C GLY A 19 -6.96 31.21 25.94
N LEU A 20 -6.86 30.11 25.16
CA LEU A 20 -5.87 29.00 25.22
C LEU A 20 -6.34 27.80 26.09
N ILE A 21 -6.33 26.51 25.68
CA ILE A 21 -5.63 25.80 24.60
C ILE A 21 -6.46 24.62 24.06
N ALA A 22 -6.46 24.53 22.74
CA ALA A 22 -6.65 23.40 21.84
C ALA A 22 -6.68 21.98 22.45
N CYS A 23 -7.81 21.29 22.26
CA CYS A 23 -7.77 19.90 21.79
C CYS A 23 -7.74 19.94 20.26
N SER A 24 -6.60 20.26 19.67
CA SER A 24 -6.29 19.76 18.33
C SER A 24 -5.63 18.41 18.53
N SER A 25 -6.44 17.38 18.78
CA SER A 25 -6.04 16.07 18.28
C SER A 25 -5.92 16.29 16.78
N ASP A 26 -4.70 16.45 16.30
CA ASP A 26 -4.36 16.47 14.89
C ASP A 26 -4.75 15.10 14.31
N GLU A 27 -6.05 14.89 14.14
CA GLU A 27 -6.59 13.73 13.47
C GLU A 27 -6.12 13.86 12.03
N VAL A 28 -5.20 12.98 11.65
CA VAL A 28 -4.82 12.78 10.25
C VAL A 28 -6.11 12.60 9.48
N SER A 29 -6.34 13.44 8.46
CA SER A 29 -7.54 13.32 7.65
C SER A 29 -7.61 11.91 7.07
N SER A 30 -8.82 11.38 6.87
CA SER A 30 -9.00 10.04 6.33
C SER A 30 -8.28 9.87 4.98
N ASP A 31 -8.29 10.89 4.13
CA ASP A 31 -7.58 10.92 2.84
C ASP A 31 -6.05 10.87 3.02
N GLU A 32 -5.49 11.57 4.00
CA GLU A 32 -4.07 11.52 4.30
C GLU A 32 -3.67 10.15 4.89
N ALA A 33 -4.53 9.53 5.70
CA ALA A 33 -4.33 8.16 6.15
C ALA A 33 -4.30 7.17 4.96
N ALA A 34 -5.22 7.33 3.99
CA ALA A 34 -5.24 6.52 2.76
C ALA A 34 -3.99 6.73 1.89
N ARG A 35 -3.49 7.97 1.81
CA ARG A 35 -2.22 8.28 1.13
C ARG A 35 -1.04 7.60 1.81
N ARG A 36 -0.92 7.75 3.13
CA ARG A 36 0.15 7.16 3.94
C ARG A 36 0.16 5.62 3.84
N ALA A 37 -1.01 5.00 3.84
CA ALA A 37 -1.19 3.58 3.58
C ALA A 37 -0.66 3.15 2.19
N TYR A 38 -0.97 3.92 1.14
CA TYR A 38 -0.45 3.63 -0.19
C TYR A 38 1.06 3.78 -0.28
N LEU A 39 1.63 4.85 0.30
CA LEU A 39 3.07 5.11 0.25
C LEU A 39 3.90 3.96 0.86
N GLY A 40 3.41 3.32 1.92
CA GLY A 40 4.08 2.13 2.47
C GLY A 40 3.93 0.86 1.62
N LEU A 41 2.97 0.81 0.69
CA LEU A 41 2.76 -0.30 -0.25
C LEU A 41 3.41 -0.06 -1.62
N ASP A 42 3.84 1.16 -1.96
CA ASP A 42 4.36 1.50 -3.29
C ASP A 42 5.52 0.58 -3.74
N LYS A 43 6.51 0.39 -2.86
CA LYS A 43 7.61 -0.57 -3.08
C LYS A 43 7.12 -2.02 -3.21
N SER A 44 6.09 -2.39 -2.45
CA SER A 44 5.53 -3.74 -2.49
C SER A 44 4.86 -4.06 -3.83
N VAL A 45 4.26 -3.06 -4.50
CA VAL A 45 3.70 -3.22 -5.86
C VAL A 45 4.80 -3.55 -6.85
N SER A 46 5.94 -2.85 -6.75
CA SER A 46 7.13 -3.16 -7.56
C SER A 46 7.64 -4.58 -7.31
N LYS A 47 7.76 -4.99 -6.04
CA LYS A 47 8.19 -6.36 -5.67
C LYS A 47 7.20 -7.42 -6.14
N ALA A 48 5.90 -7.17 -6.04
CA ALA A 48 4.86 -8.08 -6.51
C ALA A 48 4.95 -8.31 -8.03
N LEU A 49 5.16 -7.25 -8.81
CA LEU A 49 5.40 -7.37 -10.26
C LEU A 49 6.67 -8.17 -10.54
N GLN A 50 7.78 -7.87 -9.87
CA GLN A 50 9.04 -8.58 -10.05
C GLN A 50 8.91 -10.08 -9.74
N LEU A 51 8.31 -10.43 -8.61
CA LEU A 51 8.04 -11.82 -8.23
C LEU A 51 7.06 -12.49 -9.20
N GLY A 52 6.07 -11.75 -9.71
CA GLY A 52 5.17 -12.22 -10.77
C GLY A 52 5.93 -12.64 -12.04
N PHE A 53 6.84 -11.79 -12.54
CA PHE A 53 7.68 -12.10 -13.70
C PHE A 53 8.67 -13.23 -13.41
N ALA A 54 9.23 -13.31 -12.19
CA ALA A 54 10.04 -14.46 -11.79
C ALA A 54 9.25 -15.77 -11.87
N GLY A 55 8.00 -15.77 -11.38
CA GLY A 55 7.08 -16.89 -11.46
C GLY A 55 6.73 -17.24 -12.91
N PHE A 56 6.47 -16.24 -13.74
CA PHE A 56 6.24 -16.41 -15.19
C PHE A 56 7.43 -17.13 -15.87
N ASN A 57 8.65 -16.66 -15.63
CA ASN A 57 9.86 -17.21 -16.25
C ASN A 57 10.25 -18.60 -15.72
N ALA A 58 9.80 -18.95 -14.52
CA ALA A 58 10.04 -20.26 -13.91
C ALA A 58 8.91 -21.28 -14.20
N ALA A 59 7.78 -20.83 -14.72
CA ALA A 59 6.61 -21.68 -14.92
C ALA A 59 6.85 -22.73 -16.01
N SER A 60 6.77 -24.00 -15.63
CA SER A 60 6.72 -25.14 -16.55
C SER A 60 5.30 -25.68 -16.76
N SER A 61 4.31 -25.06 -16.10
CA SER A 61 2.90 -25.44 -16.16
C SER A 61 2.01 -24.20 -16.02
N ALA A 62 0.69 -24.37 -16.10
CA ALA A 62 -0.28 -23.30 -15.87
C ALA A 62 -0.16 -22.68 -14.47
N ASN A 63 0.28 -23.46 -13.47
CA ASN A 63 0.48 -22.97 -12.11
C ASN A 63 1.90 -22.42 -11.97
N ILE A 64 2.02 -21.21 -11.41
CA ILE A 64 3.32 -20.68 -11.01
C ILE A 64 3.67 -21.22 -9.62
N SER A 65 4.91 -21.65 -9.44
CA SER A 65 5.41 -21.98 -8.10
C SER A 65 5.47 -20.70 -7.26
N PRO A 66 5.16 -20.75 -5.95
CA PRO A 66 5.21 -19.58 -5.08
C PRO A 66 6.56 -18.84 -5.19
N GLN A 67 6.49 -17.54 -5.38
CA GLN A 67 7.66 -16.64 -5.41
C GLN A 67 7.61 -15.75 -4.18
N THR A 68 8.63 -15.81 -3.33
CA THR A 68 8.63 -15.13 -2.03
C THR A 68 9.84 -14.21 -1.90
N ALA A 69 9.63 -13.05 -1.27
CA ALA A 69 10.70 -12.15 -0.84
C ALA A 69 10.42 -11.62 0.57
N ALA A 70 11.49 -11.19 1.25
CA ALA A 70 11.37 -10.46 2.51
C ALA A 70 10.99 -8.99 2.28
N GLY A 71 10.31 -8.39 3.25
CA GLY A 71 10.27 -6.94 3.38
C GLY A 71 11.64 -6.39 3.78
N ASP A 72 11.92 -5.13 3.44
CA ASP A 72 13.23 -4.51 3.76
C ASP A 72 13.45 -4.42 5.29
N LEU A 73 12.38 -4.30 6.08
CA LEU A 73 12.42 -4.31 7.55
C LEU A 73 11.96 -5.64 8.15
N SER A 74 10.82 -6.18 7.70
CA SER A 74 10.23 -7.39 8.29
C SER A 74 9.26 -8.13 7.37
N GLY A 75 8.95 -9.37 7.77
CA GLY A 75 7.92 -10.20 7.16
C GLY A 75 8.19 -10.58 5.72
N THR A 76 7.15 -11.05 5.04
CA THR A 76 7.27 -11.62 3.70
C THR A 76 6.12 -11.20 2.78
N ILE A 77 6.46 -11.09 1.50
CA ILE A 77 5.50 -11.01 0.38
C ILE A 77 5.68 -12.28 -0.46
N THR A 78 4.56 -12.91 -0.81
CA THR A 78 4.50 -14.14 -1.62
C THR A 78 3.53 -13.98 -2.76
N ILE A 79 3.98 -14.26 -3.98
CA ILE A 79 3.17 -14.27 -5.19
C ILE A 79 2.89 -15.71 -5.62
N THR A 80 1.62 -16.05 -5.76
CA THR A 80 1.15 -17.33 -6.30
C THR A 80 0.18 -17.10 -7.45
N GLY A 81 -0.25 -18.15 -8.15
CA GLY A 81 -1.31 -18.06 -9.14
C GLY A 81 -1.01 -18.85 -10.42
N GLN A 82 -1.47 -18.31 -11.54
CA GLN A 82 -1.46 -19.01 -12.82
C GLN A 82 -1.05 -18.12 -13.99
N VAL A 83 -0.53 -18.76 -15.04
CA VAL A 83 -0.21 -18.15 -16.33
C VAL A 83 -0.80 -19.00 -17.46
N ASP A 84 -1.27 -18.33 -18.51
CA ASP A 84 -1.77 -18.99 -19.70
C ASP A 84 -0.71 -19.85 -20.39
N GLN A 85 -1.13 -21.00 -20.90
CA GLN A 85 -0.25 -21.95 -21.59
C GLN A 85 -0.39 -21.83 -23.12
N GLY A 86 0.58 -22.39 -23.83
CA GLY A 86 0.60 -22.45 -25.29
C GLY A 86 1.62 -21.50 -25.92
N SER A 87 1.77 -21.59 -27.25
CA SER A 87 2.87 -20.96 -27.99
C SER A 87 2.71 -19.45 -28.27
N SER A 88 1.61 -18.81 -27.84
CA SER A 88 1.37 -17.39 -28.16
C SER A 88 2.34 -16.46 -27.42
N ASP A 89 2.77 -15.38 -28.07
CA ASP A 89 3.51 -14.29 -27.40
C ASP A 89 2.62 -13.37 -26.55
N ASN A 90 1.32 -13.68 -26.49
CA ASN A 90 0.35 -13.01 -25.62
C ASN A 90 -0.03 -13.97 -24.49
N LYS A 91 -0.01 -13.47 -23.26
CA LYS A 91 -0.19 -14.27 -22.04
C LYS A 91 -1.00 -13.51 -21.01
N GLY A 92 -2.02 -14.17 -20.44
CA GLY A 92 -2.65 -13.73 -19.20
C GLY A 92 -1.93 -14.32 -17.99
N MET A 93 -1.87 -13.54 -16.91
CA MET A 93 -1.42 -13.98 -15.59
C MET A 93 -2.48 -13.60 -14.56
N ARG A 94 -2.81 -14.54 -13.68
CA ARG A 94 -3.81 -14.38 -12.62
C ARG A 94 -3.11 -14.71 -11.31
N LEU A 95 -2.63 -13.67 -10.64
CA LEU A 95 -1.78 -13.80 -9.47
C LEU A 95 -2.50 -13.40 -8.18
N LYS A 96 -2.00 -13.90 -7.07
CA LYS A 96 -2.44 -13.59 -5.71
C LYS A 96 -1.26 -13.04 -4.91
N VAL A 97 -1.49 -11.94 -4.20
CA VAL A 97 -0.50 -11.27 -3.36
C VAL A 97 -0.74 -11.66 -1.91
N GLY A 98 0.10 -12.52 -1.36
CA GLY A 98 0.11 -12.87 0.06
C GLY A 98 1.13 -12.03 0.82
N MET A 99 0.76 -11.47 1.98
CA MET A 99 1.67 -10.80 2.90
C MET A 99 1.48 -11.29 4.32
N VAL A 100 2.59 -11.49 5.03
CA VAL A 100 2.60 -11.84 6.45
C VAL A 100 3.61 -10.96 7.16
N GLY A 101 3.11 -10.04 8.00
CA GLY A 101 3.95 -9.14 8.80
C GLY A 101 4.89 -8.26 7.96
N TYR A 102 4.52 -7.98 6.71
CA TYR A 102 5.37 -7.35 5.71
C TYR A 102 5.59 -5.87 6.01
N SER A 103 6.85 -5.42 5.98
CA SER A 103 7.18 -4.00 6.04
C SER A 103 8.50 -3.73 5.30
N ASP A 104 8.52 -2.68 4.48
CA ASP A 104 9.73 -2.15 3.85
C ASP A 104 10.39 -1.02 4.67
N GLY A 105 9.98 -0.87 5.93
CA GLY A 105 10.49 0.16 6.82
C GLY A 105 9.50 1.29 7.06
N ARG A 106 10.02 2.40 7.60
CA ARG A 106 9.20 3.57 7.91
C ARG A 106 8.85 4.31 6.62
N VAL A 107 7.60 4.76 6.52
CA VAL A 107 7.12 5.63 5.44
C VAL A 107 7.55 7.05 5.78
N ILE A 108 8.41 7.63 4.95
CA ILE A 108 8.85 9.04 5.10
C ILE A 108 7.79 9.94 4.47
N LEU A 109 7.35 10.93 5.24
CA LEU A 109 6.36 11.91 4.81
C LEU A 109 7.05 13.16 4.24
N ALA A 110 6.26 14.04 3.62
CA ALA A 110 6.78 15.17 2.82
C ALA A 110 7.78 16.07 3.55
N ASP A 111 7.73 16.13 4.88
CA ASP A 111 8.59 17.00 5.69
C ASP A 111 9.83 16.27 6.27
N GLU A 112 10.14 15.04 5.83
CA GLU A 112 11.30 14.17 6.16
C GLU A 112 11.58 13.90 7.67
N GLU A 113 10.99 14.67 8.59
CA GLU A 113 11.08 14.53 10.04
C GLU A 113 9.94 13.67 10.60
N GLU A 114 8.81 13.60 9.90
CA GLU A 114 7.70 12.72 10.24
C GLU A 114 7.80 11.42 9.43
N SER A 115 7.78 10.31 10.15
CA SER A 115 7.71 9.00 9.53
C SER A 115 6.81 8.11 10.35
N ILE A 116 6.17 7.15 9.68
CA ILE A 116 5.28 6.20 10.33
C ILE A 116 5.72 4.76 10.07
N ALA A 117 5.51 3.89 11.04
CA ALA A 117 5.68 2.45 10.90
C ALA A 117 4.33 1.81 10.55
N ILE A 118 4.28 1.15 9.39
CA ILE A 118 3.14 0.32 9.00
C ILE A 118 3.66 -1.09 8.68
N THR A 119 2.94 -2.07 9.20
CA THR A 119 3.09 -3.49 8.85
C THR A 119 1.83 -3.96 8.15
N TYR A 120 2.00 -4.68 7.05
CA TYR A 120 0.93 -5.17 6.19
C TYR A 120 0.76 -6.68 6.29
N ALA A 121 -0.49 -7.12 6.22
CA ALA A 121 -0.86 -8.51 6.09
C ALA A 121 -2.03 -8.66 5.12
N THR A 122 -2.16 -9.84 4.52
CA THR A 122 -3.33 -10.23 3.74
C THR A 122 -3.99 -11.45 4.37
N ASP A 123 -5.16 -11.81 3.85
CA ASP A 123 -5.83 -13.04 4.28
C ASP A 123 -4.95 -14.29 4.05
N ALA A 124 -5.07 -15.27 4.94
CA ALA A 124 -4.37 -16.54 4.84
C ALA A 124 -4.96 -17.41 3.71
N SER A 125 -6.25 -17.23 3.39
CA SER A 125 -6.90 -17.85 2.24
C SER A 125 -6.48 -17.14 0.95
N THR A 126 -5.88 -17.89 0.03
CA THR A 126 -5.42 -17.38 -1.28
C THR A 126 -6.53 -16.80 -2.13
N ASP A 127 -7.78 -17.24 -1.95
CA ASP A 127 -8.91 -16.74 -2.71
C ASP A 127 -9.29 -15.31 -2.30
N LEU A 128 -9.07 -14.97 -1.02
CA LEU A 128 -9.33 -13.66 -0.43
C LEU A 128 -8.13 -12.70 -0.52
N GLN A 129 -6.96 -13.19 -0.95
CA GLN A 129 -5.79 -12.35 -1.18
C GLN A 129 -6.01 -11.39 -2.36
N PRO A 130 -5.42 -10.17 -2.30
CA PRO A 130 -5.41 -9.23 -3.40
C PRO A 130 -5.01 -9.88 -4.72
N ALA A 131 -5.79 -9.61 -5.76
CA ALA A 131 -5.58 -10.16 -7.08
C ALA A 131 -4.71 -9.21 -7.91
N LEU A 132 -3.58 -9.73 -8.40
CA LEU A 132 -2.74 -9.08 -9.41
C LEU A 132 -2.97 -9.77 -10.75
N THR A 133 -3.77 -9.17 -11.62
CA THR A 133 -4.09 -9.73 -12.93
C THR A 133 -3.35 -8.97 -14.02
N LEU A 134 -2.57 -9.67 -14.85
CA LEU A 134 -1.78 -9.07 -15.92
C LEU A 134 -2.16 -9.67 -17.28
N SER A 135 -2.08 -8.85 -18.32
CA SER A 135 -2.12 -9.22 -19.73
C SER A 135 -0.83 -8.75 -20.36
N LEU A 136 0.01 -9.70 -20.75
CA LEU A 136 1.26 -9.49 -21.47
C LEU A 136 1.01 -9.58 -22.98
N ARG A 137 1.61 -8.68 -23.75
CA ARG A 137 1.51 -8.64 -25.21
C ARG A 137 2.89 -8.58 -25.84
N ASN A 138 3.09 -9.36 -26.90
CA ASN A 138 4.31 -9.41 -27.70
C ASN A 138 5.57 -9.62 -26.83
N ILE A 139 5.54 -10.59 -25.91
CA ILE A 139 6.72 -10.94 -25.11
C ILE A 139 7.88 -11.39 -26.01
N PRO A 140 9.15 -11.14 -25.64
CA PRO A 140 9.61 -10.56 -24.38
C PRO A 140 9.69 -9.03 -24.36
N SER A 141 9.51 -8.33 -25.48
CA SER A 141 9.82 -6.89 -25.62
C SER A 141 8.61 -6.01 -25.95
N GLY A 142 7.42 -6.44 -25.56
CA GLY A 142 6.18 -5.72 -25.81
C GLY A 142 5.70 -4.92 -24.61
N THR A 143 4.45 -5.12 -24.23
CA THR A 143 3.82 -4.35 -23.14
C THR A 143 3.07 -5.26 -22.19
N PHE A 144 2.78 -4.74 -21.00
CA PHE A 144 1.81 -5.34 -20.12
C PHE A 144 0.79 -4.31 -19.66
N THR A 145 -0.41 -4.78 -19.39
CA THR A 145 -1.47 -4.06 -18.68
C THR A 145 -2.01 -4.96 -17.58
N GLY A 146 -2.55 -4.40 -16.51
CA GLY A 146 -3.12 -5.21 -15.46
C GLY A 146 -3.83 -4.43 -14.38
N THR A 147 -4.30 -5.16 -13.37
CA THR A 147 -4.92 -4.59 -12.18
C THR A 147 -4.33 -5.20 -10.92
N LEU A 148 -4.23 -4.40 -9.86
CA LEU A 148 -4.03 -4.86 -8.49
C LEU A 148 -5.23 -4.42 -7.67
N ALA A 149 -6.06 -5.37 -7.26
CA ALA A 149 -7.27 -5.09 -6.51
C ALA A 149 -7.41 -6.00 -5.28
N GLY A 150 -7.72 -5.41 -4.14
CA GLY A 150 -8.02 -6.14 -2.91
C GLY A 150 -7.57 -5.43 -1.64
N LYS A 151 -7.80 -6.12 -0.53
CA LYS A 151 -7.65 -5.57 0.82
C LYS A 151 -6.34 -6.01 1.47
N PHE A 152 -5.69 -5.06 2.11
CA PHE A 152 -4.51 -5.25 2.95
C PHE A 152 -4.84 -4.79 4.37
N SER A 153 -4.60 -5.63 5.36
CA SER A 153 -4.69 -5.27 6.76
C SER A 153 -3.43 -4.53 7.20
N MET A 154 -3.61 -3.46 7.97
CA MET A 154 -2.54 -2.61 8.47
C MET A 154 -2.50 -2.64 9.99
N THR A 155 -1.28 -2.64 10.53
CA THR A 155 -1.00 -2.47 11.96
C THR A 155 0.22 -1.57 12.16
N GLY A 156 0.33 -0.90 13.30
CA GLY A 156 1.40 0.04 13.62
C GLY A 156 0.84 1.43 13.92
N ASP A 157 1.51 2.46 13.43
CA ASP A 157 1.09 3.86 13.58
C ASP A 157 -0.20 4.16 12.80
N LEU A 158 -0.45 3.40 11.73
CA LEU A 158 -1.75 3.30 11.06
C LEU A 158 -2.29 1.88 11.18
N SER A 159 -3.57 1.75 11.50
CA SER A 159 -4.23 0.47 11.70
C SER A 159 -5.56 0.38 10.94
N GLY A 160 -6.05 -0.83 10.75
CA GLY A 160 -7.29 -1.11 10.03
C GLY A 160 -7.00 -1.79 8.72
N ALA A 161 -7.62 -1.33 7.63
CA ALA A 161 -7.39 -1.91 6.32
C ALA A 161 -7.37 -0.84 5.24
N VAL A 162 -6.54 -1.10 4.23
CA VAL A 162 -6.50 -0.34 2.99
C VAL A 162 -6.96 -1.25 1.85
N GLU A 163 -7.90 -0.77 1.06
CA GLU A 163 -8.35 -1.42 -0.16
C GLU A 163 -7.73 -0.72 -1.36
N LEU A 164 -7.02 -1.48 -2.19
CA LEU A 164 -6.43 -0.99 -3.42
C LEU A 164 -7.33 -1.37 -4.60
N ASN A 165 -7.45 -0.46 -5.55
CA ASN A 165 -7.97 -0.72 -6.88
C ASN A 165 -7.13 0.06 -7.88
N LEU A 166 -6.08 -0.60 -8.38
CA LEU A 166 -5.05 0.01 -9.22
C LEU A 166 -5.05 -0.61 -10.60
N ASN A 167 -4.85 0.21 -11.61
CA ASN A 167 -4.50 -0.14 -12.98
C ASN A 167 -3.00 0.02 -13.16
N LEU A 168 -2.40 -0.94 -13.85
CA LEU A 168 -0.98 -1.04 -14.09
C LEU A 168 -0.76 -1.09 -15.60
N ALA A 169 0.21 -0.35 -16.13
CA ALA A 169 0.62 -0.48 -17.52
C ALA A 169 2.12 -0.20 -17.66
N GLY A 170 2.82 -0.88 -18.56
CA GLY A 170 4.24 -0.60 -18.81
C GLY A 170 4.81 -1.38 -19.98
N GLU A 171 6.09 -1.15 -20.24
CA GLU A 171 6.86 -1.85 -21.27
C GLU A 171 7.55 -3.09 -20.68
N LEU A 172 7.78 -4.07 -21.54
CA LEU A 172 8.55 -5.27 -21.26
C LEU A 172 9.89 -5.21 -21.99
N GLU A 173 10.88 -5.87 -21.43
CA GLU A 173 12.15 -6.12 -22.09
C GLU A 173 12.63 -7.53 -21.79
N ALA A 174 13.53 -8.03 -22.64
CA ALA A 174 14.27 -9.25 -22.35
C ALA A 174 15.41 -8.93 -21.38
N ASP A 175 15.61 -9.78 -20.37
CA ASP A 175 16.83 -9.75 -19.57
C ASP A 175 18.04 -10.31 -20.37
N THR A 176 19.21 -10.34 -19.74
CA THR A 176 20.44 -10.85 -20.37
C THR A 176 20.39 -12.35 -20.72
N ALA A 177 19.44 -13.10 -20.15
CA ALA A 177 19.17 -14.51 -20.43
C ALA A 177 17.96 -14.72 -21.37
N GLY A 178 17.39 -13.64 -21.93
CA GLY A 178 16.22 -13.70 -22.82
C GLY A 178 14.88 -13.87 -22.10
N LYS A 179 14.83 -13.75 -20.77
CA LYS A 179 13.61 -13.88 -19.96
C LYS A 179 12.82 -12.59 -19.95
N VAL A 180 11.51 -12.68 -19.75
CA VAL A 180 10.62 -11.53 -19.75
C VAL A 180 10.76 -10.77 -18.43
N GLN A 181 11.02 -9.47 -18.49
CA GLN A 181 11.00 -8.59 -17.34
C GLN A 181 10.32 -7.27 -17.65
N ARG A 182 9.95 -6.55 -16.59
CA ARG A 182 9.45 -5.18 -16.69
C ARG A 182 10.60 -4.26 -17.06
N LYS A 183 10.39 -3.37 -18.03
CA LYS A 183 11.36 -2.31 -18.31
C LYS A 183 11.26 -1.23 -17.26
N ALA A 184 12.38 -0.99 -16.57
CA ALA A 184 12.43 -0.06 -15.44
C ALA A 184 12.00 1.36 -15.84
N GLY A 185 11.26 2.05 -14.96
CA GLY A 185 10.84 3.43 -15.19
C GLY A 185 9.78 3.58 -16.28
N THR A 186 9.11 2.51 -16.73
CA THR A 186 8.03 2.58 -17.73
C THR A 186 6.66 2.32 -17.16
N THR A 187 6.55 1.85 -15.92
CA THR A 187 5.27 1.39 -15.38
C THR A 187 4.52 2.51 -14.73
N THR A 188 3.31 2.74 -15.22
CA THR A 188 2.35 3.65 -14.60
C THR A 188 1.40 2.87 -13.71
N ILE A 189 1.10 3.45 -12.56
CA ILE A 189 0.16 2.93 -11.58
C ILE A 189 -0.91 4.00 -11.37
N ARG A 190 -2.17 3.65 -11.63
CA ARG A 190 -3.29 4.59 -11.52
C ARG A 190 -4.49 3.96 -10.84
N GLY A 191 -5.13 4.66 -9.91
CA GLY A 191 -6.35 4.18 -9.29
C GLY A 191 -6.55 4.75 -7.91
N THR A 192 -7.07 3.95 -7.00
CA THR A 192 -7.42 4.41 -5.65
C THR A 192 -6.86 3.51 -4.56
N ALA A 193 -6.46 4.14 -3.47
CA ALA A 193 -6.31 3.51 -2.17
C ALA A 193 -7.38 4.06 -1.22
N ILE A 194 -8.16 3.18 -0.60
CA ILE A 194 -9.25 3.55 0.30
C ILE A 194 -8.92 3.03 1.70
N SER A 195 -8.92 3.90 2.71
CA SER A 195 -8.65 3.55 4.11
C SER A 195 -9.66 4.26 5.01
N GLY A 196 -10.51 3.49 5.71
CA GLY A 196 -11.65 4.04 6.43
C GLY A 196 -12.56 4.83 5.49
N ASP A 197 -12.90 6.07 5.85
CA ASP A 197 -13.70 6.98 5.03
C ASP A 197 -12.86 7.78 4.00
N GLY A 198 -11.56 7.50 3.91
CA GLY A 198 -10.60 8.26 3.13
C GLY A 198 -10.29 7.63 1.78
N THR A 199 -10.09 8.47 0.77
CA THR A 199 -9.71 8.03 -0.57
C THR A 199 -8.51 8.81 -1.08
N TYR A 200 -7.45 8.09 -1.45
CA TYR A 200 -6.29 8.65 -2.12
C TYR A 200 -6.26 8.24 -3.59
N GLN A 201 -6.11 9.23 -4.48
CA GLN A 201 -5.91 9.01 -5.91
C GLN A 201 -4.44 8.74 -6.19
N VAL A 202 -4.15 7.55 -6.69
CA VAL A 202 -2.82 7.11 -7.09
C VAL A 202 -2.62 7.46 -8.56
N ASP A 203 -1.55 8.19 -8.86
CA ASP A 203 -0.98 8.33 -10.21
C ASP A 203 0.54 8.47 -10.06
N VAL A 204 1.25 7.34 -10.17
CA VAL A 204 2.70 7.27 -10.00
C VAL A 204 3.34 6.49 -11.14
N LYS A 205 4.66 6.66 -11.29
CA LYS A 205 5.46 5.99 -12.30
C LYS A 205 6.71 5.36 -11.67
N ILE A 206 6.91 4.07 -11.94
CA ILE A 206 7.99 3.23 -11.38
C ILE A 206 8.72 2.43 -12.48
#